data_AF-A0A378UV24-F1
#
_entry.id   AF-A0A378UV24-F1
#
_cell.length_a   1.000
_cell.length_b   1.000
_cell.length_c   1.000
_cell.angle_alpha   90.00
_cell.angle_beta   90.00
_cell.angle_gamma   90.00
#
_symmetry.space_group_name_H-M   'P 1'
#
loop_
_entity.id
_entity.type
_entity.pdbx_description
1 polymer ?
#
loop_
_entity_poly.entity_id
_entity_poly.type
_entity_poly.pdbx_seq_one_letter_code
_entity_poly.pdbx_strand_id
1 'polypeptide(L)'
;MADLGRRHGHTSRYSRYTGGPDPLAPPIDLRDALEQIGQSVMEGSSPRRALSELMRRGTEGMRGTDRLAAEANRKRRELLQRHNLDGTLQEIKKLLDEAVLAERKELARALDDDARFGELQMEALSPSPAKAVQELADYDWRSPEARQKYEQIKDLLGREMLDQRFAGMKEALENATDEDRQRVNEMLDDLNDLLDKHAQGKDTAEDFQQFMDKHGEFFPEGPRNIDELLDSLAKRAAAAQRFRNSLSAEQRAELDSLAQQAFGSPSLMNALNRLDAHLQAARPGEDWSGSERFSGGDPLGMGEGAQALSDIAELEQLADALSQSYSGRRWMTWTLRRWPASSVTTPRSTRARCPSWRKPWSIKASSTVAPTGSGGFLPRPCASSAKPHCAMWRNAFRVGTASGTRAGPVRRGS
;
A
#
# COMPACT_ATOMS: atom_id res chain seq x y z
N MET A 1 -16.20 -13.33 -52.87
CA MET A 1 -16.79 -13.29 -51.51
C MET A 1 -15.88 -12.44 -50.65
N ALA A 2 -16.32 -11.23 -50.32
CA ALA A 2 -15.59 -10.30 -49.46
C ALA A 2 -16.16 -10.43 -48.04
N ASP A 3 -15.32 -10.74 -47.06
CA ASP A 3 -15.70 -10.78 -45.66
C ASP A 3 -15.40 -9.41 -45.03
N LEU A 4 -16.45 -8.76 -44.52
CA LEU A 4 -16.41 -7.41 -43.96
C LEU A 4 -16.06 -7.50 -42.48
N GLY A 5 -14.86 -7.04 -42.13
CA GLY A 5 -14.40 -6.91 -40.75
C GLY A 5 -15.36 -6.10 -39.89
N ARG A 6 -15.89 -6.75 -38.84
CA ARG A 6 -16.69 -6.13 -37.78
C ARG A 6 -15.83 -5.12 -37.00
N ARG A 7 -16.15 -3.84 -37.16
CA ARG A 7 -15.67 -2.76 -36.29
C ARG A 7 -16.39 -2.87 -34.95
N HIS A 8 -15.64 -3.11 -33.88
CA HIS A 8 -16.13 -2.99 -32.51
C HIS A 8 -16.38 -1.50 -32.22
N GLY A 9 -17.66 -1.10 -32.19
CA GLY A 9 -18.05 0.24 -31.75
C GLY A 9 -17.90 0.32 -30.24
N HIS A 10 -17.02 1.19 -29.76
CA HIS A 10 -16.97 1.56 -28.35
C HIS A 10 -18.33 2.17 -27.97
N THR A 11 -19.10 1.48 -27.12
CA THR A 11 -20.34 2.03 -26.58
C THR A 11 -19.99 3.06 -25.52
N SER A 12 -20.02 4.33 -25.87
CA SER A 12 -19.88 5.43 -24.92
C SER A 12 -21.02 5.37 -23.90
N ARG A 13 -20.74 4.93 -22.68
CA ARG A 13 -21.70 5.00 -21.57
C ARG A 13 -21.72 6.42 -21.02
N TYR A 14 -22.81 7.14 -21.24
CA TYR A 14 -23.08 8.42 -20.61
C TYR A 14 -23.65 8.17 -19.21
N SER A 15 -22.91 8.54 -18.17
CA SER A 15 -23.44 8.63 -16.80
C SER A 15 -24.06 10.01 -16.58
N ARG A 16 -25.00 10.11 -15.62
CA ARG A 16 -25.50 11.42 -15.18
C ARG A 16 -24.36 12.18 -14.54
N TYR A 17 -24.25 13.47 -14.86
CA TYR A 17 -23.28 14.36 -14.25
C TYR A 17 -23.51 14.45 -12.74
N THR A 18 -22.60 13.90 -11.95
CA THR A 18 -22.65 13.92 -10.49
C THR A 18 -21.44 14.70 -9.96
N GLY A 19 -21.70 15.92 -9.50
CA GLY A 19 -20.78 16.66 -8.63
C GLY A 19 -19.59 17.31 -9.32
N GLY A 20 -19.81 18.45 -9.96
CA GLY A 20 -18.76 19.41 -10.33
C GLY A 20 -19.37 20.74 -10.81
N PRO A 21 -18.55 21.75 -11.15
CA PRO A 21 -19.03 22.95 -11.83
C PRO A 21 -19.57 22.60 -13.23
N ASP A 22 -20.78 23.04 -13.55
CA ASP A 22 -21.46 22.80 -14.83
C ASP A 22 -20.46 22.94 -16.01
N PRO A 23 -20.29 21.90 -16.84
CA PRO A 23 -19.37 21.94 -17.98
C PRO A 23 -19.74 23.01 -19.02
N LEU A 24 -20.94 23.59 -18.95
CA LEU A 24 -21.41 24.70 -19.78
C LEU A 24 -21.42 26.05 -19.05
N ALA A 25 -20.92 26.13 -17.82
CA ALA A 25 -20.80 27.40 -17.11
C ALA A 25 -19.86 28.36 -17.88
N PRO A 26 -20.16 29.67 -17.90
CA PRO A 26 -19.24 30.65 -18.47
C PRO A 26 -17.88 30.56 -17.77
N PRO A 27 -16.77 30.88 -18.47
CA PRO A 27 -15.44 30.87 -17.88
C PRO A 27 -15.40 31.70 -16.60
N ILE A 28 -14.58 31.28 -15.64
CA ILE A 28 -14.39 31.96 -14.37
C ILE A 28 -14.09 33.44 -14.64
N ASP A 29 -14.88 34.35 -14.06
CA ASP A 29 -14.60 35.78 -14.15
C ASP A 29 -13.38 36.12 -13.30
N LEU A 30 -12.28 36.48 -13.98
CA LEU A 30 -11.01 36.80 -13.34
C LEU A 30 -10.97 38.23 -12.80
N ARG A 31 -11.97 39.08 -13.10
CA ARG A 31 -11.97 40.50 -12.72
C ARG A 31 -11.98 40.67 -11.20
N ASP A 32 -12.88 39.98 -10.52
CA ASP A 32 -12.98 40.03 -9.06
C ASP A 32 -11.69 39.54 -8.38
N ALA A 33 -11.08 38.49 -8.93
CA ALA A 33 -9.82 37.93 -8.45
C ALA A 33 -8.66 38.93 -8.64
N LEU A 34 -8.58 39.58 -9.80
CA LEU A 34 -7.56 40.58 -10.11
C LEU A 34 -7.73 41.85 -9.27
N GLU A 35 -8.96 42.29 -9.01
CA GLU A 35 -9.26 43.44 -8.15
C GLU A 35 -8.80 43.19 -6.71
N GLN A 36 -9.13 42.02 -6.13
CA GLN A 36 -8.69 41.68 -4.77
C GLN A 36 -7.17 41.54 -4.64
N ILE A 37 -6.50 40.98 -5.65
CA ILE A 37 -5.03 40.94 -5.69
C ILE A 37 -4.46 42.35 -5.80
N GLY A 38 -5.03 43.18 -6.68
CA GLY A 38 -4.64 44.58 -6.85
C GLY A 38 -4.75 45.38 -5.56
N GLN A 39 -5.88 45.25 -4.86
CA GLN A 39 -6.11 45.88 -3.57
C GLN A 39 -5.08 45.43 -2.53
N SER A 40 -4.84 44.12 -2.40
CA SER A 40 -3.86 43.57 -1.47
C SER A 40 -2.42 44.05 -1.76
N VAL A 41 -2.08 44.23 -3.04
CA VAL A 41 -0.76 44.76 -3.45
C VAL A 41 -0.65 46.25 -3.15
N MET A 42 -1.72 47.03 -3.38
CA MET A 42 -1.77 48.44 -2.99
C MET A 42 -1.68 48.61 -1.46
N GLU A 43 -2.19 47.66 -0.69
CA GLU A 43 -2.06 47.59 0.78
C GLU A 43 -0.66 47.14 1.26
N GLY A 44 0.26 46.84 0.33
CA GLY A 44 1.66 46.51 0.63
C GLY A 44 2.00 45.02 0.68
N SER A 45 1.09 44.12 0.29
CA SER A 45 1.40 42.70 0.13
C SER A 45 2.16 42.43 -1.16
N SER A 46 3.03 41.41 -1.15
CA SER A 46 3.64 40.95 -2.42
C SER A 46 2.58 40.27 -3.29
N PRO A 47 2.63 40.41 -4.64
CA PRO A 47 1.67 39.78 -5.54
C PRO A 47 1.51 38.27 -5.33
N ARG A 48 2.61 37.57 -5.00
CA ARG A 48 2.59 36.14 -4.67
C ARG A 48 1.83 35.85 -3.38
N ARG A 49 1.99 36.69 -2.36
CA ARG A 49 1.28 36.56 -1.09
C ARG A 49 -0.20 36.88 -1.24
N ALA A 50 -0.53 37.91 -2.02
CA ALA A 50 -1.91 38.26 -2.35
C ALA A 50 -2.64 37.13 -3.10
N LEU A 51 -2.00 36.55 -4.12
CA LEU A 51 -2.53 35.37 -4.82
C LEU A 51 -2.70 34.17 -3.89
N SER A 52 -1.72 33.94 -3.00
CA SER A 52 -1.80 32.84 -2.03
C SER A 52 -2.96 33.01 -1.05
N GLU A 53 -3.16 34.20 -0.49
CA GLU A 53 -4.30 34.49 0.39
C GLU A 53 -5.64 34.40 -0.34
N LEU A 54 -5.69 34.82 -1.61
CA LEU A 54 -6.88 34.69 -2.44
C LEU A 54 -7.25 33.22 -2.69
N MET A 55 -6.30 32.39 -3.13
CA MET A 55 -6.55 30.95 -3.34
C MET A 55 -6.91 30.24 -2.03
N ARG A 56 -6.33 30.69 -0.91
CA ARG A 56 -6.60 30.15 0.42
C ARG A 56 -8.02 30.42 0.90
N ARG A 57 -8.45 31.69 0.86
CA ARG A 57 -9.79 32.11 1.32
C ARG A 57 -10.88 31.83 0.29
N GLY A 58 -10.53 31.86 -0.99
CA GLY A 58 -11.46 31.83 -2.10
C GLY A 58 -12.10 33.20 -2.36
N THR A 59 -12.89 33.27 -3.43
CA THR A 59 -13.75 34.43 -3.78
C THR A 59 -15.22 34.05 -3.65
N GLU A 60 -16.15 34.96 -3.93
CA GLU A 60 -17.59 34.63 -3.96
C GLU A 60 -17.91 33.50 -4.95
N GLY A 61 -17.21 33.46 -6.10
CA GLY A 61 -17.39 32.43 -7.12
C GLY A 61 -16.48 31.20 -7.00
N MET A 62 -15.46 31.23 -6.13
CA MET A 62 -14.45 30.15 -6.04
C MET A 62 -14.24 29.69 -4.60
N ARG A 63 -14.39 28.38 -4.37
CA ARG A 63 -14.09 27.79 -3.05
C ARG A 63 -12.59 27.87 -2.78
N GLY A 64 -12.23 28.48 -1.65
CA GLY A 64 -10.84 28.52 -1.20
C GLY A 64 -10.33 27.16 -0.73
N THR A 65 -9.01 26.98 -0.77
CA THR A 65 -8.38 25.74 -0.31
C THR A 65 -8.66 25.45 1.16
N ASP A 66 -8.86 26.48 2.00
CA ASP A 66 -9.24 26.29 3.41
C ASP A 66 -10.63 25.65 3.54
N ARG A 67 -11.59 26.07 2.70
CA ARG A 67 -12.95 25.49 2.69
C ARG A 67 -12.94 24.05 2.18
N LEU A 68 -12.17 23.77 1.14
CA LEU A 68 -12.02 22.42 0.58
C LEU A 68 -11.35 21.47 1.57
N ALA A 69 -10.27 21.91 2.24
CA ALA A 69 -9.63 21.12 3.29
C ALA A 69 -10.59 20.89 4.46
N ALA A 70 -11.40 21.89 4.83
CA ALA A 70 -12.43 21.72 5.85
C ALA A 70 -13.54 20.75 5.41
N GLU A 71 -13.92 20.74 4.13
CA GLU A 71 -14.87 19.77 3.54
C GLU A 71 -14.33 18.36 3.59
N ALA A 72 -13.10 18.14 3.13
CA ALA A 72 -12.44 16.84 3.17
C ALA A 72 -12.36 16.29 4.61
N ASN A 73 -11.93 17.13 5.56
CA ASN A 73 -11.88 16.77 6.97
C ASN A 73 -13.26 16.49 7.59
N ARG A 74 -14.32 17.20 7.15
CA ARG A 74 -15.70 16.90 7.56
C ARG A 74 -16.13 15.54 7.02
N LYS A 75 -15.84 15.25 5.74
CA LYS A 75 -16.23 14.00 5.10
C LYS A 75 -15.53 12.79 5.73
N ARG A 76 -14.24 12.92 6.04
CA ARG A 76 -13.48 11.94 6.83
C ARG A 76 -14.15 11.63 8.17
N ARG A 77 -14.50 12.66 8.95
CA ARG A 77 -15.18 12.46 10.24
C ARG A 77 -16.55 11.81 10.08
N GLU A 78 -17.29 12.18 9.05
CA GLU A 78 -18.60 11.58 8.75
C GLU A 78 -18.48 10.07 8.50
N LEU A 79 -17.49 9.63 7.71
CA LEU A 79 -17.24 8.22 7.45
C LEU A 79 -16.90 7.45 8.74
N LEU A 80 -15.98 7.98 9.56
CA LEU A 80 -15.58 7.33 10.81
C LEU A 80 -16.69 7.30 11.88
N GLN A 81 -17.54 8.31 11.91
CA GLN A 81 -18.59 8.46 12.93
C GLN A 81 -19.88 7.69 12.59
N ARG A 82 -20.17 7.48 11.30
CA ARG A 82 -21.39 6.75 10.90
C ARG A 82 -21.17 5.25 10.83
N HIS A 83 -19.99 4.83 10.41
CA HIS A 83 -19.71 3.44 10.11
C HIS A 83 -18.97 2.70 11.22
N ASN A 84 -19.04 1.36 11.19
CA ASN A 84 -18.16 0.43 11.88
C ASN A 84 -17.73 -0.71 10.94
N LEU A 85 -16.75 -1.51 11.36
CA LEU A 85 -16.10 -2.54 10.53
C LEU A 85 -16.62 -3.97 10.83
N ASP A 86 -17.73 -4.09 11.56
CA ASP A 86 -18.19 -5.38 12.10
C ASP A 86 -19.23 -6.08 11.22
N GLY A 87 -19.57 -5.52 10.05
CA GLY A 87 -20.73 -5.97 9.28
C GLY A 87 -20.66 -7.39 8.75
N THR A 88 -19.51 -7.83 8.27
CA THR A 88 -19.34 -9.23 7.84
C THR A 88 -19.45 -10.19 9.01
N LEU A 89 -18.84 -9.89 10.16
CA LEU A 89 -18.93 -10.74 11.34
C LEU A 89 -20.37 -10.82 11.87
N GLN A 90 -21.12 -9.72 11.80
CA GLN A 90 -22.54 -9.70 12.15
C GLN A 90 -23.38 -10.57 11.21
N GLU A 91 -23.15 -10.47 9.89
CA GLU A 91 -23.88 -11.28 8.91
C GLU A 91 -23.54 -12.77 9.03
N ILE A 92 -22.25 -13.11 9.22
CA ILE A 92 -21.82 -14.49 9.49
C ILE A 92 -22.48 -15.03 10.75
N LYS A 93 -22.49 -14.25 11.84
CA LYS A 93 -23.14 -14.65 13.09
C LYS A 93 -24.63 -14.92 12.87
N LYS A 94 -25.33 -14.06 12.14
CA LYS A 94 -26.74 -14.22 11.84
C LYS A 94 -27.01 -15.49 11.02
N LEU A 95 -26.25 -15.73 9.96
CA LEU A 95 -26.38 -16.94 9.14
C LEU A 95 -26.06 -18.20 9.94
N LEU A 96 -25.07 -18.14 10.82
CA LEU A 96 -24.69 -19.24 11.70
C LEU A 96 -25.81 -19.54 12.71
N ASP A 97 -26.36 -18.51 13.35
CA ASP A 97 -27.47 -18.66 14.30
C ASP A 97 -28.70 -19.28 13.61
N GLU A 98 -29.00 -18.87 12.37
CA GLU A 98 -30.06 -19.45 11.55
C GLU A 98 -29.78 -20.92 11.21
N ALA A 99 -28.54 -21.27 10.83
CA ALA A 99 -28.13 -22.64 10.51
C ALA A 99 -28.24 -23.57 11.73
N VAL A 100 -27.69 -23.15 12.88
CA VAL A 100 -27.74 -23.90 14.13
C VAL A 100 -29.19 -24.09 14.60
N LEU A 101 -30.03 -23.07 14.45
CA LEU A 101 -31.44 -23.16 14.79
C LEU A 101 -32.21 -24.12 13.87
N ALA A 102 -31.90 -24.14 12.57
CA ALA A 102 -32.49 -25.08 11.62
C ALA A 102 -32.07 -26.53 11.92
N GLU A 103 -30.80 -26.76 12.25
CA GLU A 103 -30.29 -28.09 12.62
C GLU A 103 -30.90 -28.58 13.94
N ARG A 104 -30.93 -27.75 14.99
CA ARG A 104 -31.56 -28.10 16.28
C ARG A 104 -33.03 -28.50 16.12
N LYS A 105 -33.77 -27.88 15.20
CA LYS A 105 -35.16 -28.26 14.89
C LYS A 105 -35.28 -29.64 14.27
N GLU A 106 -34.36 -30.01 13.36
CA GLU A 106 -34.37 -31.34 12.74
C GLU A 106 -33.88 -32.42 13.72
N LEU A 107 -32.84 -32.12 14.52
CA LEU A 107 -32.36 -33.02 15.56
C LEU A 107 -33.43 -33.33 16.61
N ALA A 108 -34.19 -32.32 17.05
CA ALA A 108 -35.27 -32.51 18.02
C ALA A 108 -36.42 -33.39 17.52
N ARG A 109 -36.58 -33.55 16.19
CA ARG A 109 -37.58 -34.45 15.57
C ARG A 109 -37.07 -35.88 15.45
N ALA A 110 -35.76 -36.07 15.46
CA ALA A 110 -35.13 -37.38 15.37
C ALA A 110 -35.01 -38.03 16.76
N LEU A 111 -35.11 -39.36 16.80
CA LEU A 111 -35.08 -40.16 18.04
C LEU A 111 -33.89 -41.12 18.08
N ASP A 112 -32.95 -40.98 17.15
CA ASP A 112 -31.74 -41.79 17.06
C ASP A 112 -30.58 -41.24 17.91
N ASP A 113 -29.60 -42.10 18.22
CA ASP A 113 -28.45 -41.76 19.05
C ASP A 113 -27.55 -40.70 18.39
N ASP A 114 -27.47 -40.70 17.05
CA ASP A 114 -26.74 -39.70 16.27
C ASP A 114 -27.35 -38.30 16.46
N ALA A 115 -28.68 -38.19 16.50
CA ALA A 115 -29.35 -36.94 16.79
C ALA A 115 -29.04 -36.40 18.19
N ARG A 116 -28.94 -37.29 19.19
CA ARG A 116 -28.57 -36.90 20.56
C ARG A 116 -27.13 -36.43 20.66
N PHE A 117 -26.22 -37.06 19.92
CA PHE A 117 -24.84 -36.58 19.83
C PHE A 117 -24.76 -35.21 19.14
N GLY A 118 -25.49 -35.03 18.04
CA GLY A 118 -25.59 -33.75 17.34
C GLY A 118 -26.11 -32.63 18.24
N GLU A 119 -27.14 -32.88 19.06
CA GLU A 119 -27.65 -31.90 20.04
C GLU A 119 -26.56 -31.45 21.02
N LEU A 120 -25.80 -32.39 21.58
CA LEU A 120 -24.69 -32.09 22.50
C LEU A 120 -23.59 -31.27 21.80
N GLN A 121 -23.27 -31.59 20.55
CA GLN A 121 -22.28 -30.85 19.77
C GLN A 121 -22.76 -29.42 19.47
N MET A 122 -24.04 -29.24 19.10
CA MET A 122 -24.63 -27.91 18.86
C MET A 122 -24.70 -27.05 20.13
N GLU A 123 -24.82 -27.66 21.32
CA GLU A 123 -24.78 -26.96 22.61
C GLU A 123 -23.36 -26.62 23.06
N ALA A 124 -22.37 -27.44 22.69
CA ALA A 124 -20.96 -27.24 23.04
C ALA A 124 -20.22 -26.27 22.11
N LEU A 125 -20.89 -25.72 21.08
CA LEU A 125 -20.30 -24.77 20.14
C LEU A 125 -19.69 -23.56 20.83
N SER A 126 -18.52 -23.14 20.35
CA SER A 126 -17.87 -21.93 20.82
C SER A 126 -18.77 -20.68 20.63
N PRO A 127 -18.79 -19.72 21.59
CA PRO A 127 -19.56 -18.48 21.47
C PRO A 127 -19.01 -17.52 20.40
N SER A 128 -17.79 -17.75 19.91
CA SER A 128 -17.19 -16.98 18.81
C SER A 128 -17.66 -17.56 17.45
N PRO A 129 -18.28 -16.75 16.57
CA PRO A 129 -18.77 -17.21 15.27
C PRO A 129 -17.69 -17.86 14.41
N ALA A 130 -16.48 -17.32 14.46
CA ALA A 130 -15.33 -17.83 13.70
C ALA A 130 -14.98 -19.28 14.08
N LYS A 131 -14.87 -19.54 15.39
CA LYS A 131 -14.56 -20.87 15.91
C LYS A 131 -15.71 -21.85 15.70
N ALA A 132 -16.95 -21.40 15.84
CA ALA A 132 -18.11 -22.23 15.57
C ALA A 132 -18.15 -22.68 14.10
N VAL A 133 -17.87 -21.80 13.15
CA VAL A 133 -17.77 -22.15 11.72
C VAL A 133 -16.65 -23.17 11.46
N GLN A 134 -15.56 -23.10 12.23
CA GLN A 134 -14.46 -24.06 12.17
C GLN A 134 -14.83 -25.42 12.75
N GLU A 135 -15.45 -25.45 13.92
CA GLU A 135 -15.93 -26.68 14.55
C GLU A 135 -16.98 -27.39 13.69
N LEU A 136 -17.75 -26.62 12.92
CA LEU A 136 -18.78 -27.12 12.00
C LEU A 136 -18.27 -27.47 10.59
N ALA A 137 -16.97 -27.32 10.32
CA ALA A 137 -16.38 -27.61 9.01
C ALA A 137 -16.59 -29.07 8.57
N ASP A 138 -16.35 -29.97 9.52
CA ASP A 138 -16.43 -31.42 9.33
C ASP A 138 -17.76 -31.99 9.83
N TYR A 139 -18.71 -31.13 10.19
CA TYR A 139 -20.01 -31.54 10.70
C TYR A 139 -20.93 -31.99 9.55
N ASP A 140 -21.53 -33.17 9.71
CA ASP A 140 -22.47 -33.71 8.74
C ASP A 140 -23.89 -33.20 9.02
N TRP A 141 -24.29 -32.17 8.28
CA TRP A 141 -25.59 -31.52 8.43
C TRP A 141 -26.74 -32.46 8.03
N ARG A 142 -27.65 -32.71 8.98
CA ARG A 142 -28.87 -33.47 8.70
C ARG A 142 -29.94 -32.58 8.04
N SER A 143 -30.01 -31.32 8.43
CA SER A 143 -30.92 -30.34 7.84
C SER A 143 -30.38 -29.81 6.50
N PRO A 144 -31.13 -29.95 5.39
CA PRO A 144 -30.72 -29.37 4.11
C PRO A 144 -30.72 -27.84 4.15
N GLU A 145 -31.58 -27.23 4.97
CA GLU A 145 -31.62 -25.79 5.18
C GLU A 145 -30.37 -25.30 5.93
N ALA A 146 -29.98 -26.00 6.99
CA ALA A 146 -28.77 -25.66 7.75
C ALA A 146 -27.50 -25.79 6.90
N ARG A 147 -27.42 -26.86 6.10
CA ARG A 147 -26.33 -27.05 5.12
C ARG A 147 -26.26 -25.89 4.13
N GLN A 148 -27.39 -25.47 3.57
CA GLN A 148 -27.42 -24.37 2.62
C GLN A 148 -26.95 -23.05 3.25
N LYS A 149 -27.37 -22.77 4.49
CA LYS A 149 -26.92 -21.58 5.23
C LYS A 149 -25.43 -21.62 5.54
N TYR A 150 -24.90 -22.80 5.88
CA TYR A 150 -23.47 -23.00 6.11
C TYR A 150 -22.64 -22.77 4.83
N GLU A 151 -23.10 -23.27 3.68
CA GLU A 151 -22.44 -23.00 2.39
C GLU A 151 -22.47 -21.50 2.05
N GLN A 152 -23.58 -20.79 2.32
CA GLN A 152 -23.63 -19.32 2.15
C GLN A 152 -22.59 -18.58 2.99
N ILE A 153 -22.26 -19.07 4.20
CA ILE A 153 -21.22 -18.49 5.04
C ILE A 153 -19.85 -18.65 4.37
N LYS A 154 -19.55 -19.85 3.84
CA LYS A 154 -18.29 -20.10 3.11
C LYS A 154 -18.17 -19.21 1.87
N ASP A 155 -19.26 -19.08 1.11
CA ASP A 155 -19.30 -18.24 -0.09
C ASP A 155 -19.08 -16.76 0.23
N LEU A 156 -19.75 -16.26 1.29
CA LEU A 156 -19.58 -14.89 1.76
C LEU A 156 -18.14 -14.62 2.18
N LEU A 157 -17.54 -15.52 2.97
CA LEU A 157 -16.16 -15.40 3.42
C LEU A 157 -15.16 -15.39 2.26
N GLY A 158 -15.31 -16.32 1.32
CA GLY A 158 -14.44 -16.38 0.14
C GLY A 158 -14.52 -15.10 -0.69
N ARG A 159 -15.74 -14.59 -0.91
CA ARG A 159 -15.96 -13.36 -1.69
C ARG A 159 -15.38 -12.12 -1.01
N GLU A 160 -15.69 -11.90 0.27
CA GLU A 160 -15.27 -10.70 1.00
C GLU A 160 -13.74 -10.58 1.06
N MET A 161 -13.02 -11.68 1.26
CA MET A 161 -11.55 -11.64 1.32
C MET A 161 -10.91 -11.32 -0.04
N LEU A 162 -11.50 -11.79 -1.14
CA LEU A 162 -11.01 -11.49 -2.49
C LEU A 162 -11.37 -10.06 -2.92
N ASP A 163 -12.57 -9.60 -2.61
CA ASP A 163 -13.06 -8.25 -2.94
C ASP A 163 -12.17 -7.15 -2.33
N GLN A 164 -11.63 -7.37 -1.13
CA GLN A 164 -10.67 -6.47 -0.50
C GLN A 164 -9.39 -6.24 -1.31
N ARG A 165 -8.95 -7.24 -2.09
CA ARG A 165 -7.70 -7.19 -2.86
C ARG A 165 -7.94 -6.88 -4.33
N PHE A 166 -9.10 -7.22 -4.86
CA PHE A 166 -9.46 -6.98 -6.25
C PHE A 166 -10.81 -6.27 -6.33
N ALA A 167 -10.75 -4.94 -6.43
CA ALA A 167 -11.94 -4.12 -6.58
C ALA A 167 -12.72 -4.50 -7.86
N GLY A 168 -14.04 -4.59 -7.75
CA GLY A 168 -14.92 -4.88 -8.89
C GLY A 168 -15.10 -6.37 -9.20
N MET A 169 -14.53 -7.26 -8.40
CA MET A 169 -14.67 -8.71 -8.58
C MET A 169 -16.03 -9.25 -8.10
N LYS A 170 -16.78 -8.47 -7.32
CA LYS A 170 -18.10 -8.81 -6.76
C LYS A 170 -19.13 -9.28 -7.81
N GLU A 171 -19.13 -8.69 -9.00
CA GLU A 171 -20.07 -9.03 -10.08
C GLU A 171 -19.59 -10.21 -10.93
N ALA A 172 -18.27 -10.46 -10.98
CA ALA A 172 -17.68 -11.56 -11.75
C ALA A 172 -17.74 -12.91 -11.02
N LEU A 173 -17.84 -12.89 -9.68
CA LEU A 173 -17.86 -14.07 -8.82
C LEU A 173 -19.22 -14.32 -8.15
N GLU A 174 -20.33 -13.86 -8.75
CA GLU A 174 -21.65 -14.36 -8.37
C GLU A 174 -21.70 -15.86 -8.71
N ASN A 175 -21.45 -16.71 -7.70
CA ASN A 175 -21.18 -18.16 -7.73
C ASN A 175 -19.70 -18.53 -7.92
N ALA A 176 -18.84 -18.19 -6.96
CA ALA A 176 -17.42 -18.59 -6.95
C ALA A 176 -17.26 -20.11 -7.07
N THR A 177 -16.89 -20.60 -8.24
CA THR A 177 -16.64 -22.02 -8.45
C THR A 177 -15.20 -22.39 -8.13
N ASP A 178 -14.90 -23.68 -8.01
CA ASP A 178 -13.51 -24.14 -7.77
C ASP A 178 -12.58 -23.74 -8.93
N GLU A 179 -13.12 -23.61 -10.15
CA GLU A 179 -12.38 -23.10 -11.31
C GLU A 179 -11.97 -21.63 -11.14
N ASP A 180 -12.81 -20.80 -10.52
CA ASP A 180 -12.48 -19.39 -10.24
C ASP A 180 -11.31 -19.27 -9.27
N ARG A 181 -11.30 -20.13 -8.24
CA ARG A 181 -10.20 -20.20 -7.27
C ARG A 181 -8.89 -20.59 -7.94
N GLN A 182 -8.94 -21.53 -8.88
CA GLN A 182 -7.76 -21.93 -9.64
C GLN A 182 -7.25 -20.78 -10.52
N ARG A 183 -8.13 -20.05 -11.21
CA ARG A 183 -7.75 -18.88 -12.01
C ARG A 183 -7.08 -17.80 -11.16
N VAL A 184 -7.58 -17.54 -9.95
CA VAL A 184 -6.98 -16.59 -9.01
C VAL A 184 -5.59 -17.05 -8.55
N ASN A 185 -5.43 -18.35 -8.26
CA ASN A 185 -4.12 -18.91 -7.89
C ASN A 185 -3.09 -18.74 -9.02
N GLU A 186 -3.46 -19.10 -10.24
CA GLU A 186 -2.59 -18.96 -11.43
C GLU A 186 -2.21 -17.49 -11.67
N MET A 187 -3.16 -16.57 -11.49
CA MET A 187 -2.93 -15.13 -11.60
C MET A 187 -1.98 -14.60 -10.53
N LEU A 188 -2.11 -15.05 -9.28
CA LEU A 188 -1.22 -14.64 -8.19
C LEU A 188 0.18 -15.22 -8.33
N ASP A 189 0.32 -16.43 -8.84
CA ASP A 189 1.62 -17.02 -9.14
C ASP A 189 2.31 -16.26 -10.30
N ASP A 190 1.59 -16.02 -11.41
CA ASP A 190 2.09 -15.22 -12.54
C ASP A 190 2.47 -13.78 -12.11
N LEU A 191 1.69 -13.18 -11.21
CA LEU A 191 1.97 -11.86 -10.65
C LEU A 191 3.24 -11.87 -9.78
N ASN A 192 3.38 -12.83 -8.87
CA ASN A 192 4.56 -12.96 -8.03
C ASN A 192 5.82 -13.15 -8.89
N ASP A 193 5.76 -13.99 -9.92
CA ASP A 193 6.87 -14.19 -10.86
C ASP A 193 7.25 -12.89 -11.59
N LEU A 194 6.26 -12.09 -12.01
CA LEU A 194 6.48 -10.78 -12.61
C LEU A 194 7.15 -9.80 -11.62
N LEU A 195 6.66 -9.76 -10.39
CA LEU A 195 7.20 -8.88 -9.34
C LEU A 195 8.61 -9.31 -8.90
N ASP A 196 8.90 -10.60 -8.87
CA ASP A 196 10.24 -11.14 -8.61
C ASP A 196 11.24 -10.70 -9.68
N LYS A 197 10.84 -10.76 -10.96
CA LYS A 197 11.67 -10.25 -12.06
C LYS A 197 11.91 -8.74 -11.94
N HIS A 198 10.87 -7.98 -11.59
CA HIS A 198 10.96 -6.53 -11.40
C HIS A 198 11.86 -6.15 -10.22
N ALA A 199 11.73 -6.85 -9.08
CA ALA A 199 12.61 -6.66 -7.93
C ALA A 199 14.08 -6.94 -8.26
N GLN A 200 14.35 -7.82 -9.22
CA GLN A 200 15.69 -8.11 -9.74
C GLN A 200 16.14 -7.16 -10.86
N GLY A 201 15.29 -6.25 -11.34
CA GLY A 201 15.54 -5.37 -12.49
C GLY A 201 15.69 -6.13 -13.81
N LYS A 202 15.02 -7.27 -13.95
CA LYS A 202 15.03 -8.14 -15.15
C LYS A 202 13.68 -8.18 -15.86
N ASP A 203 12.70 -7.42 -15.39
CA ASP A 203 11.40 -7.31 -16.02
C ASP A 203 11.51 -6.71 -17.42
N THR A 204 10.66 -7.20 -18.32
CA THR A 204 10.52 -6.65 -19.65
C THR A 204 9.11 -6.16 -19.90
N ALA A 205 8.96 -5.25 -20.86
CA ALA A 205 7.63 -4.81 -21.29
C ALA A 205 6.80 -5.97 -21.87
N GLU A 206 7.45 -6.98 -22.47
CA GLU A 206 6.76 -8.18 -22.95
C GLU A 206 6.21 -9.03 -21.80
N ASP A 207 6.92 -9.15 -20.68
CA ASP A 207 6.44 -9.89 -19.51
C ASP A 207 5.17 -9.25 -18.93
N PHE A 208 5.14 -7.92 -18.83
CA PHE A 208 3.95 -7.18 -18.41
C PHE A 208 2.78 -7.34 -19.39
N GLN A 209 3.04 -7.26 -20.69
CA GLN A 209 1.99 -7.41 -21.70
C GLN A 209 1.39 -8.82 -21.66
N GLN A 210 2.21 -9.86 -21.53
CA GLN A 210 1.74 -11.25 -21.40
C GLN A 210 0.89 -11.46 -20.15
N PHE A 211 1.27 -10.83 -19.03
CA PHE A 211 0.48 -10.84 -17.81
C PHE A 211 -0.88 -10.18 -18.02
N MET A 212 -0.90 -8.98 -18.61
CA MET A 212 -2.15 -8.24 -18.86
C MET A 212 -3.04 -8.92 -19.90
N ASP A 213 -2.47 -9.59 -20.90
CA ASP A 213 -3.24 -10.34 -21.91
C ASP A 213 -3.96 -11.55 -21.30
N LYS A 214 -3.39 -12.16 -20.25
CA LYS A 214 -3.98 -13.30 -19.53
C LYS A 214 -4.94 -12.89 -18.42
N HIS A 215 -4.53 -11.89 -17.61
CA HIS A 215 -5.14 -11.60 -16.31
C HIS A 215 -5.69 -10.17 -16.20
N GLY A 216 -5.70 -9.40 -17.29
CA GLY A 216 -6.15 -8.00 -17.30
C GLY A 216 -7.61 -7.80 -16.86
N GLU A 217 -8.43 -8.84 -16.90
CA GLU A 217 -9.82 -8.80 -16.41
C GLU A 217 -9.94 -8.47 -14.91
N PHE A 218 -8.91 -8.79 -14.11
CA PHE A 218 -8.88 -8.55 -12.67
C PHE A 218 -8.45 -7.13 -12.28
N PHE A 219 -8.05 -6.31 -13.27
CA PHE A 219 -7.49 -4.97 -13.07
C PHE A 219 -8.31 -3.91 -13.81
N PRO A 220 -9.46 -3.47 -13.27
CA PRO A 220 -10.33 -2.49 -13.92
C PRO A 220 -9.66 -1.12 -14.13
N GLU A 221 -8.58 -0.83 -13.40
CA GLU A 221 -7.84 0.42 -13.48
C GLU A 221 -6.94 0.50 -14.72
N GLY A 222 -6.69 -0.63 -15.40
CA GLY A 222 -5.96 -0.69 -16.67
C GLY A 222 -4.56 -0.06 -16.61
N PRO A 223 -3.65 -0.57 -15.77
CA PRO A 223 -2.30 -0.01 -15.63
C PRO A 223 -1.54 -0.05 -16.96
N ARG A 224 -0.73 0.97 -17.25
CA ARG A 224 0.05 1.07 -18.50
C ARG A 224 1.41 0.38 -18.42
N ASN A 225 1.91 0.16 -17.21
CA ASN A 225 3.21 -0.42 -16.94
C ASN A 225 3.22 -1.06 -15.54
N ILE A 226 4.31 -1.77 -15.24
CA ILE A 226 4.50 -2.48 -13.97
C ILE A 226 4.49 -1.51 -12.77
N ASP A 227 5.05 -0.31 -12.92
CA ASP A 227 5.05 0.69 -11.84
C ASP A 227 3.64 1.17 -11.47
N GLU A 228 2.79 1.43 -12.45
CA GLU A 228 1.38 1.80 -12.22
C GLU A 228 0.59 0.63 -11.61
N LEU A 229 0.88 -0.60 -12.04
CA LEU A 229 0.31 -1.81 -11.43
C LEU A 229 0.73 -1.93 -9.95
N LEU A 230 2.03 -1.77 -9.66
CA LEU A 230 2.57 -1.77 -8.31
C LEU A 230 1.95 -0.68 -7.43
N ASP A 231 1.77 0.53 -7.97
CA ASP A 231 1.17 1.64 -7.23
C ASP A 231 -0.28 1.34 -6.83
N SER A 232 -1.10 0.85 -7.77
CA SER A 232 -2.50 0.51 -7.49
C SER A 232 -2.63 -0.66 -6.51
N LEU A 233 -1.80 -1.70 -6.66
CA LEU A 233 -1.76 -2.84 -5.75
C LEU A 233 -1.28 -2.45 -4.35
N ALA A 234 -0.21 -1.66 -4.25
CA ALA A 234 0.35 -1.24 -2.97
C ALA A 234 -0.63 -0.37 -2.17
N LYS A 235 -1.31 0.58 -2.83
CA LYS A 235 -2.34 1.41 -2.18
C LYS A 235 -3.46 0.57 -1.58
N ARG A 236 -3.95 -0.41 -2.34
CA ARG A 236 -5.03 -1.29 -1.89
C ARG A 236 -4.58 -2.25 -0.79
N ALA A 237 -3.37 -2.82 -0.92
CA ALA A 237 -2.79 -3.67 0.12
C ALA A 237 -2.57 -2.89 1.42
N ALA A 238 -2.09 -1.65 1.35
CA ALA A 238 -1.97 -0.76 2.50
C ALA A 238 -3.35 -0.46 3.12
N ALA A 239 -4.38 -0.17 2.31
CA ALA A 239 -5.74 0.02 2.82
C ALA A 239 -6.29 -1.23 3.55
N ALA A 240 -6.08 -2.43 3.00
CA ALA A 240 -6.45 -3.69 3.65
C ALA A 240 -5.66 -3.93 4.95
N GLN A 241 -4.38 -3.56 4.99
CA GLN A 241 -3.58 -3.64 6.21
C GLN A 241 -4.08 -2.65 7.27
N ARG A 242 -4.41 -1.42 6.90
CA ARG A 242 -5.03 -0.42 7.78
C ARG A 242 -6.37 -0.90 8.31
N PHE A 243 -7.17 -1.57 7.49
CA PHE A 243 -8.41 -2.22 7.93
C PHE A 243 -8.13 -3.21 9.05
N ARG A 244 -7.20 -4.14 8.84
CA ARG A 244 -6.80 -5.11 9.87
C ARG A 244 -6.30 -4.41 11.12
N ASN A 245 -5.48 -3.37 10.99
CA ASN A 245 -4.94 -2.59 12.11
C ASN A 245 -6.05 -1.85 12.90
N SER A 246 -7.15 -1.52 12.25
CA SER A 246 -8.31 -0.82 12.84
C SER A 246 -9.23 -1.74 13.65
N LEU A 247 -9.16 -3.06 13.44
CA LEU A 247 -9.87 -4.07 14.23
C LEU A 247 -9.22 -4.28 15.61
N SER A 248 -10.00 -4.79 16.57
CA SER A 248 -9.47 -5.23 17.87
C SER A 248 -8.53 -6.43 17.71
N ALA A 249 -7.72 -6.72 18.74
CA ALA A 249 -6.82 -7.87 18.72
C ALA A 249 -7.59 -9.20 18.64
N GLU A 250 -8.73 -9.30 19.33
CA GLU A 250 -9.62 -10.46 19.28
C GLU A 250 -10.26 -10.60 17.90
N GLN A 251 -10.82 -9.52 17.35
CA GLN A 251 -11.46 -9.54 16.02
C GLN A 251 -10.47 -9.91 14.91
N ARG A 252 -9.24 -9.39 14.98
CA ARG A 252 -8.19 -9.75 14.03
C ARG A 252 -7.83 -11.24 14.12
N ALA A 253 -7.72 -11.78 15.33
CA ALA A 253 -7.44 -13.21 15.52
C ALA A 253 -8.59 -14.09 15.01
N GLU A 254 -9.84 -13.69 15.23
CA GLU A 254 -11.02 -14.37 14.69
C GLU A 254 -11.03 -14.38 13.17
N LEU A 255 -10.76 -13.22 12.57
CA LEU A 255 -10.65 -13.08 11.12
C LEU A 255 -9.53 -13.94 10.54
N ASP A 256 -8.35 -13.95 11.16
CA ASP A 256 -7.20 -14.73 10.71
C ASP A 256 -7.48 -16.24 10.77
N SER A 257 -8.27 -16.69 11.75
CA SER A 257 -8.75 -18.08 11.85
C SER A 257 -9.70 -18.42 10.71
N LEU A 258 -10.66 -17.54 10.40
CA LEU A 258 -11.61 -17.72 9.30
C LEU A 258 -10.91 -17.76 7.94
N ALA A 259 -9.92 -16.89 7.74
CA ALA A 259 -9.14 -16.81 6.51
C ALA A 259 -8.43 -18.13 6.16
N GLN A 260 -7.85 -18.78 7.18
CA GLN A 260 -7.14 -20.05 7.00
C GLN A 260 -8.06 -21.15 6.48
N GLN A 261 -9.33 -21.11 6.87
CA GLN A 261 -10.32 -22.12 6.48
C GLN A 261 -10.99 -21.80 5.14
N ALA A 262 -11.36 -20.54 4.90
CA ALA A 262 -12.07 -20.14 3.70
C ALA A 262 -11.25 -20.38 2.42
N PHE A 263 -9.93 -20.18 2.47
CA PHE A 263 -9.06 -20.37 1.31
C PHE A 263 -8.67 -21.83 1.06
N GLY A 264 -8.77 -22.71 2.06
CA GLY A 264 -8.55 -24.16 1.98
C GLY A 264 -7.15 -24.63 1.53
N SER A 265 -6.35 -23.76 0.91
CA SER A 265 -5.09 -24.07 0.24
C SER A 265 -3.93 -23.27 0.85
N PRO A 266 -2.92 -23.93 1.43
CA PRO A 266 -1.71 -23.26 1.92
C PRO A 266 -0.94 -22.51 0.83
N SER A 267 -1.09 -22.90 -0.44
CA SER A 267 -0.44 -22.25 -1.59
C SER A 267 -0.88 -20.81 -1.77
N LEU A 268 -2.18 -20.54 -1.72
CA LEU A 268 -2.75 -19.21 -1.91
C LEU A 268 -2.26 -18.24 -0.83
N MET A 269 -2.30 -18.65 0.44
CA MET A 269 -1.77 -17.86 1.55
C MET A 269 -0.28 -17.55 1.37
N ASN A 270 0.50 -18.52 0.88
CA ASN A 270 1.91 -18.29 0.59
C ASN A 270 2.12 -17.30 -0.57
N ALA A 271 1.32 -17.39 -1.63
CA ALA A 271 1.37 -16.48 -2.77
C ALA A 271 1.01 -15.04 -2.36
N LEU A 272 -0.03 -14.87 -1.53
CA LEU A 272 -0.41 -13.57 -0.97
C LEU A 272 0.65 -12.99 -0.04
N ASN A 273 1.23 -13.80 0.83
CA ASN A 273 2.30 -13.35 1.74
C ASN A 273 3.55 -12.90 0.97
N ARG A 274 3.90 -13.58 -0.14
CA ARG A 274 4.99 -13.14 -1.02
C ARG A 274 4.65 -11.83 -1.69
N LEU A 275 3.44 -11.71 -2.25
CA LEU A 275 2.96 -10.49 -2.87
C LEU A 275 3.04 -9.29 -1.91
N ASP A 276 2.50 -9.43 -0.70
CA ASP A 276 2.52 -8.36 0.31
C ASP A 276 3.97 -7.96 0.67
N ALA A 277 4.90 -8.92 0.76
CA ALA A 277 6.31 -8.63 1.00
C ALA A 277 6.96 -7.85 -0.18
N HIS A 278 6.64 -8.21 -1.43
CA HIS A 278 7.12 -7.48 -2.61
C HIS A 278 6.57 -6.06 -2.65
N LEU A 279 5.27 -5.87 -2.39
CA LEU A 279 4.63 -4.57 -2.40
C LEU A 279 5.19 -3.66 -1.30
N GLN A 280 5.36 -4.16 -0.09
CA GLN A 280 5.94 -3.40 1.02
C GLN A 280 7.40 -2.99 0.73
N ALA A 281 8.18 -3.87 0.09
CA ALA A 281 9.55 -3.57 -0.32
C ALA A 281 9.60 -2.54 -1.47
N ALA A 282 8.70 -2.65 -2.44
CA ALA A 282 8.65 -1.75 -3.61
C ALA A 282 8.10 -0.36 -3.26
N ARG A 283 7.18 -0.28 -2.29
CA ARG A 283 6.50 0.96 -1.86
C ARG A 283 6.51 1.11 -0.34
N PRO A 284 7.68 1.35 0.28
CA PRO A 284 7.78 1.55 1.73
C PRO A 284 7.15 2.89 2.20
N GLY A 285 6.81 3.79 1.26
CA GLY A 285 6.19 5.09 1.55
C GLY A 285 4.68 5.06 1.77
N GLU A 286 4.01 3.94 1.51
CA GLU A 286 2.58 3.78 1.79
C GLU A 286 2.32 3.62 3.30
N ASP A 287 1.10 3.92 3.74
CA ASP A 287 0.71 3.86 5.15
C ASP A 287 0.37 2.43 5.61
N TRP A 288 1.41 1.59 5.77
CA TRP A 288 1.26 0.19 6.20
C TRP A 288 0.86 0.03 7.67
N SER A 289 1.19 1.01 8.52
CA SER A 289 0.99 0.95 9.98
C SER A 289 -0.23 1.71 10.48
N GLY A 290 -0.89 2.47 9.60
CA GLY A 290 -2.04 3.27 9.96
C GLY A 290 -3.18 2.45 10.54
N SER A 291 -3.94 3.08 11.42
CA SER A 291 -5.15 2.53 12.01
C SER A 291 -6.15 3.66 12.18
N GLU A 292 -7.41 3.40 11.88
CA GLU A 292 -8.50 4.32 12.14
C GLU A 292 -9.40 3.78 13.24
N ARG A 293 -10.10 4.68 13.94
CA ARG A 293 -11.11 4.31 14.92
C ARG A 293 -12.48 4.68 14.39
N PHE A 294 -13.27 3.65 14.14
CA PHE A 294 -14.68 3.77 13.81
C PHE A 294 -15.51 3.79 15.10
N SER A 295 -16.54 4.62 15.13
CA SER A 295 -17.42 4.77 16.30
C SER A 295 -18.90 4.74 15.96
N GLY A 296 -19.24 4.43 14.71
CA GLY A 296 -20.59 4.51 14.21
C GLY A 296 -21.42 3.25 14.38
N GLY A 297 -22.71 3.37 14.05
CA GLY A 297 -23.68 2.28 14.15
C GLY A 297 -23.86 1.49 12.86
N ASP A 298 -23.51 2.06 11.70
CA ASP A 298 -23.76 1.44 10.40
C ASP A 298 -22.65 0.43 10.08
N PRO A 299 -22.94 -0.88 10.09
CA PRO A 299 -21.94 -1.89 9.84
C PRO A 299 -21.55 -1.93 8.37
N LEU A 300 -20.25 -1.83 8.10
CA LEU A 300 -19.68 -2.03 6.77
C LEU A 300 -19.21 -3.47 6.61
N GLY A 301 -19.37 -3.99 5.40
CA GLY A 301 -18.69 -5.21 4.97
C GLY A 301 -17.17 -5.07 5.01
N MET A 302 -16.46 -6.16 4.73
CA MET A 302 -14.99 -6.18 4.77
C MET A 302 -14.41 -5.42 3.58
N GLY A 303 -14.96 -5.67 2.39
CA GLY A 303 -14.64 -4.94 1.17
C GLY A 303 -15.02 -3.46 1.28
N GLU A 304 -16.24 -3.19 1.77
CA GLU A 304 -16.74 -1.83 1.98
C GLU A 304 -15.92 -1.05 3.01
N GLY A 305 -15.49 -1.69 4.09
CA GLY A 305 -14.64 -1.11 5.12
C GLY A 305 -13.23 -0.79 4.60
N ALA A 306 -12.65 -1.67 3.78
CA ALA A 306 -11.37 -1.41 3.11
C ALA A 306 -11.48 -0.25 2.11
N GLN A 307 -12.56 -0.18 1.32
CA GLN A 307 -12.83 0.93 0.42
C GLN A 307 -13.02 2.25 1.19
N ALA A 308 -13.80 2.24 2.27
CA ALA A 308 -14.00 3.43 3.11
C ALA A 308 -12.67 3.96 3.70
N LEU A 309 -11.74 3.06 4.03
CA LEU A 309 -10.40 3.43 4.48
C LEU A 309 -9.52 3.99 3.36
N SER A 310 -9.66 3.48 2.13
CA SER A 310 -9.03 4.08 0.95
C SER A 310 -9.55 5.49 0.71
N ASP A 311 -10.87 5.67 0.72
CA ASP A 311 -11.50 6.98 0.57
C ASP A 311 -11.04 7.96 1.66
N ILE A 312 -10.91 7.50 2.91
CA ILE A 312 -10.35 8.29 4.02
C ILE A 312 -8.90 8.70 3.73
N ALA A 313 -8.07 7.77 3.24
CA ALA A 313 -6.68 8.06 2.90
C ALA A 313 -6.59 9.12 1.81
N GLU A 314 -7.42 9.02 0.77
CA GLU A 314 -7.50 10.00 -0.31
C GLU A 314 -7.94 11.38 0.20
N LEU A 315 -8.92 11.42 1.10
CA LEU A 315 -9.37 12.65 1.74
C LEU A 315 -8.29 13.29 2.62
N GLU A 316 -7.49 12.49 3.31
CA GLU A 316 -6.33 12.95 4.08
C GLU A 316 -5.23 13.50 3.17
N GLN A 317 -4.85 12.75 2.13
CA GLN A 317 -3.87 13.21 1.13
C GLN A 317 -4.32 14.50 0.46
N LEU A 318 -5.62 14.62 0.15
CA LEU A 318 -6.21 15.83 -0.39
C LEU A 318 -6.14 16.99 0.62
N ALA A 319 -6.53 16.76 1.87
CA ALA A 319 -6.47 17.79 2.92
C ALA A 319 -5.02 18.26 3.18
N ASP A 320 -4.07 17.34 3.15
CA ASP A 320 -2.65 17.62 3.30
C ASP A 320 -2.09 18.37 2.09
N ALA A 321 -2.42 17.99 0.86
CA ALA A 321 -2.00 18.73 -0.33
C ALA A 321 -2.56 20.17 -0.33
N LEU A 322 -3.83 20.33 0.07
CA LEU A 322 -4.48 21.63 0.18
C LEU A 322 -3.87 22.51 1.28
N SER A 323 -3.37 21.92 2.37
CA SER A 323 -2.71 22.66 3.46
C SER A 323 -1.22 22.92 3.20
N GLN A 324 -0.49 21.95 2.63
CA GLN A 324 0.95 22.00 2.38
C GLN A 324 1.36 22.86 1.20
N SER A 325 0.47 23.07 0.22
CA SER A 325 0.70 24.03 -0.89
C SER A 325 1.08 25.44 -0.40
N TYR A 326 0.93 25.74 0.90
CA TYR A 326 1.23 27.02 1.52
C TYR A 326 2.43 27.06 2.47
N SER A 327 2.95 25.92 2.95
CA SER A 327 4.20 25.94 3.73
C SER A 327 5.38 25.90 2.77
N GLY A 328 5.78 27.09 2.31
CA GLY A 328 6.72 27.29 1.20
C GLY A 328 7.89 26.30 1.20
N ARG A 329 7.94 25.48 0.15
CA ARG A 329 9.17 24.81 -0.29
C ARG A 329 10.22 25.91 -0.48
N ARG A 330 11.04 26.13 0.55
CA ARG A 330 12.27 26.93 0.46
C ARG A 330 13.16 26.18 -0.52
N TRP A 331 13.09 26.59 -1.78
CA TRP A 331 14.15 26.35 -2.75
C TRP A 331 15.46 26.68 -2.04
N MET A 332 16.38 25.71 -1.99
CA MET A 332 17.73 25.94 -1.48
C MET A 332 18.29 27.13 -2.24
N THR A 333 18.52 28.24 -1.54
CA THR A 333 19.15 29.40 -2.15
C THR A 333 20.59 28.99 -2.43
N TRP A 334 20.92 28.78 -3.71
CA TRP A 334 22.30 28.65 -4.14
C TRP A 334 23.01 29.95 -3.81
N THR A 335 23.76 29.99 -2.72
CA THR A 335 24.63 31.11 -2.41
C THR A 335 25.83 31.03 -3.36
N LEU A 336 25.78 31.81 -4.45
CA LEU A 336 26.93 32.00 -5.33
C LEU A 336 28.03 32.74 -4.56
N ARG A 337 28.96 31.97 -3.98
CA ARG A 337 30.18 32.50 -3.39
C ARG A 337 31.14 32.90 -4.52
N ARG A 338 31.22 34.20 -4.80
CA ARG A 338 32.18 34.80 -5.74
C ARG A 338 33.61 34.50 -5.26
N TRP A 339 34.35 33.72 -6.04
CA TRP A 339 35.78 33.50 -5.82
C TRP A 339 36.58 34.78 -6.17
N PRO A 340 37.57 35.19 -5.35
CA PRO A 340 38.45 36.30 -5.67
C PRO A 340 39.42 35.91 -6.80
N ALA A 341 39.68 36.86 -7.70
CA ALA A 341 40.60 36.69 -8.81
C ALA A 341 42.05 36.55 -8.28
N SER A 342 42.65 35.39 -8.49
CA SER A 342 44.09 35.18 -8.28
C SER A 342 44.85 35.83 -9.43
N SER A 343 45.60 36.90 -9.14
CA SER A 343 46.67 37.39 -10.00
C SER A 343 47.81 36.37 -10.00
N VAL A 344 48.05 35.72 -11.14
CA VAL A 344 49.25 34.90 -11.33
C VAL A 344 50.03 35.42 -12.54
N THR A 345 51.26 35.78 -12.19
CA THR A 345 52.37 36.33 -12.94
C THR A 345 52.81 35.46 -14.11
N THR A 346 53.03 36.08 -15.27
CA THR A 346 53.59 35.49 -16.48
C THR A 346 55.05 35.09 -16.27
N PRO A 347 55.50 33.87 -16.65
CA PRO A 347 56.91 33.61 -16.84
C PRO A 347 57.33 33.79 -18.30
N ARG A 348 58.58 34.22 -18.41
CA ARG A 348 59.34 34.66 -19.57
C ARG A 348 59.60 33.52 -20.57
N SER A 349 59.80 33.92 -21.82
CA SER A 349 59.99 33.10 -23.02
C SER A 349 61.08 32.04 -22.94
N THR A 350 60.79 30.86 -23.49
CA THR A 350 61.77 30.05 -24.24
C THR A 350 61.11 29.53 -25.52
N ARG A 351 61.77 29.79 -26.65
CA ARG A 351 61.42 29.36 -28.01
C ARG A 351 61.33 27.83 -28.08
N ALA A 352 60.21 27.31 -28.58
CA ALA A 352 60.18 26.02 -29.30
C ALA A 352 58.96 25.96 -30.23
N ARG A 353 59.16 25.31 -31.37
CA ARG A 353 58.34 25.30 -32.59
C ARG A 353 56.94 24.70 -32.43
N CYS A 354 55.99 25.21 -33.24
CA CYS A 354 54.72 24.55 -33.58
C CYS A 354 54.95 23.21 -34.32
N PRO A 355 54.00 22.26 -34.27
CA PRO A 355 52.98 22.21 -35.32
C PRO A 355 51.55 21.76 -34.94
N SER A 356 50.59 22.30 -35.71
CA SER A 356 49.28 21.78 -36.17
C SER A 356 48.25 21.09 -35.24
N TRP A 357 47.12 21.79 -35.06
CA TRP A 357 45.70 21.38 -35.16
C TRP A 357 45.28 19.90 -35.00
N ARG A 358 44.54 19.60 -33.92
CA ARG A 358 43.14 19.08 -33.88
C ARG A 358 42.74 18.74 -32.42
N LYS A 359 41.55 19.20 -31.96
CA LYS A 359 40.92 18.80 -30.68
C LYS A 359 40.20 17.43 -30.85
N PRO A 360 39.72 16.76 -29.77
CA PRO A 360 38.57 17.20 -28.95
C PRO A 360 38.83 17.19 -27.44
N TRP A 361 37.99 17.92 -26.70
CA TRP A 361 38.00 18.02 -25.24
C TRP A 361 37.54 16.72 -24.57
N SER A 362 38.18 16.35 -23.45
CA SER A 362 37.70 15.36 -22.49
C SER A 362 37.42 16.06 -21.16
N ILE A 363 36.19 15.91 -20.64
CA ILE A 363 35.79 16.31 -19.30
C ILE A 363 36.27 15.20 -18.35
N LYS A 364 37.21 15.51 -17.45
CA LYS A 364 37.49 14.67 -16.28
C LYS A 364 36.80 15.28 -15.07
N ALA A 365 35.77 14.62 -14.57
CA ALA A 365 35.27 14.83 -13.22
C ALA A 365 36.24 14.15 -12.24
N SER A 366 36.64 14.84 -11.18
CA SER A 366 37.34 14.23 -10.04
C SER A 366 36.67 14.74 -8.78
N SER A 367 35.95 13.86 -8.09
CA SER A 367 35.42 14.07 -6.75
C SER A 367 36.56 13.91 -5.75
N THR A 368 36.88 14.97 -5.01
CA THR A 368 37.69 14.88 -3.79
C THR A 368 36.78 15.22 -2.63
N VAL A 369 36.43 14.22 -1.83
CA VAL A 369 35.78 14.38 -0.54
C VAL A 369 36.87 14.73 0.48
N ALA A 370 36.73 15.88 1.14
CA ALA A 370 37.51 16.23 2.32
C ALA A 370 36.58 16.20 3.56
N PRO A 371 37.00 15.60 4.68
CA PRO A 371 36.18 15.49 5.88
C PRO A 371 36.22 16.79 6.70
N THR A 372 35.08 17.14 7.29
CA THR A 372 34.90 18.21 8.28
C THR A 372 35.56 17.84 9.60
N GLY A 373 36.52 18.66 10.04
CA GLY A 373 37.13 18.61 11.38
C GLY A 373 36.99 19.96 12.08
N SER A 374 36.18 19.99 13.13
CA SER A 374 36.00 21.09 14.09
C SER A 374 37.24 21.28 14.96
N GLY A 375 37.53 22.54 15.30
CA GLY A 375 38.70 22.95 16.06
C GLY A 375 38.64 22.65 17.56
N GLY A 376 39.83 22.64 18.17
CA GLY A 376 39.99 22.62 19.63
C GLY A 376 41.45 22.41 20.06
N PHE A 377 42.13 23.52 20.37
CA PHE A 377 43.21 23.70 21.35
C PHE A 377 44.46 22.78 21.37
N LEU A 378 45.62 23.43 21.19
CA LEU A 378 47.00 23.04 21.56
C LEU A 378 47.16 22.93 23.11
N PRO A 379 48.22 22.27 23.68
CA PRO A 379 49.61 22.33 23.20
C PRO A 379 50.47 21.04 23.21
N ARG A 380 51.64 21.20 22.53
CA ARG A 380 52.87 20.39 22.35
C ARG A 380 53.44 19.77 23.67
N PRO A 381 54.53 18.95 23.69
CA PRO A 381 55.49 18.53 22.63
C PRO A 381 55.74 16.99 22.60
N CYS A 382 56.43 16.36 21.64
CA CYS A 382 57.89 16.24 21.52
C CYS A 382 58.25 15.32 20.33
N ALA A 383 59.45 15.51 19.82
CA ALA A 383 60.01 14.95 18.60
C ALA A 383 60.56 13.52 18.70
N SER A 384 60.60 12.81 17.57
CA SER A 384 61.65 11.89 17.08
C SER A 384 61.04 10.98 16.00
N SER A 385 61.32 11.19 14.71
CA SER A 385 62.46 10.65 13.95
C SER A 385 62.55 9.12 13.96
N ALA A 386 62.04 8.46 12.91
CA ALA A 386 62.77 7.50 12.07
C ALA A 386 61.80 6.67 11.20
N LYS A 387 61.91 6.83 9.88
CA LYS A 387 61.58 5.81 8.86
C LYS A 387 62.82 4.90 8.70
N PRO A 388 62.82 3.94 7.75
CA PRO A 388 61.90 2.82 7.53
C PRO A 388 62.72 1.50 7.37
N HIS A 389 62.11 0.33 7.22
CA HIS A 389 62.65 -0.70 6.32
C HIS A 389 61.57 -1.71 5.91
N CYS A 390 61.46 -1.89 4.59
CA CYS A 390 60.65 -2.88 3.89
C CYS A 390 61.31 -4.28 3.94
N ALA A 391 60.50 -5.33 4.05
CA ALA A 391 60.59 -6.63 3.34
C ALA A 391 59.45 -7.52 3.91
N MET A 392 58.34 -7.79 3.22
CA MET A 392 58.12 -8.68 2.07
C MET A 392 58.16 -10.19 2.43
N TRP A 393 57.18 -10.95 1.88
CA TRP A 393 56.93 -12.41 1.88
C TRP A 393 55.88 -12.91 2.89
N ARG A 394 54.60 -13.08 2.51
CA ARG A 394 53.93 -14.17 1.73
C ARG A 394 53.75 -15.50 2.48
N ASN A 395 52.47 -15.87 2.56
CA ASN A 395 51.86 -17.19 2.43
C ASN A 395 51.87 -18.20 3.61
N ALA A 396 50.64 -18.37 4.14
CA ALA A 396 49.82 -19.58 3.98
C ALA A 396 49.87 -20.70 5.04
N PHE A 397 48.65 -21.05 5.50
CA PHE A 397 48.11 -22.37 5.87
C PHE A 397 48.45 -23.01 7.23
N ARG A 398 47.41 -23.15 8.07
CA ARG A 398 46.89 -24.35 8.79
C ARG A 398 45.88 -23.89 9.86
N VAL A 399 44.59 -24.19 9.80
CA VAL A 399 43.88 -25.44 10.18
C VAL A 399 44.46 -26.10 11.43
N GLY A 400 43.67 -26.12 12.51
CA GLY A 400 43.96 -26.86 13.75
C GLY A 400 42.85 -26.75 14.78
N THR A 401 42.00 -27.76 14.83
CA THR A 401 40.98 -28.10 15.84
C THR A 401 41.59 -28.54 17.19
N ALA A 402 40.93 -28.21 18.31
CA ALA A 402 40.91 -28.93 19.61
C ALA A 402 39.86 -28.23 20.50
N SER A 403 38.78 -28.77 21.10
CA SER A 403 38.49 -29.99 21.88
C SER A 403 39.24 -30.12 23.23
N GLY A 404 38.47 -30.32 24.32
CA GLY A 404 38.91 -30.51 25.71
C GLY A 404 38.17 -29.57 26.68
N THR A 405 37.00 -29.87 27.28
CA THR A 405 36.61 -30.91 28.26
C THR A 405 37.23 -30.76 29.67
N ARG A 406 36.43 -30.33 30.66
CA ARG A 406 36.44 -30.68 32.12
C ARG A 406 35.17 -30.06 32.75
N ALA A 407 34.11 -30.79 33.09
CA ALA A 407 33.91 -31.78 34.16
C ALA A 407 33.88 -31.20 35.60
N GLY A 408 32.65 -30.86 36.05
CA GLY A 408 32.02 -31.08 37.39
C GLY A 408 32.68 -30.57 38.69
N PRO A 409 32.01 -30.65 39.87
CA PRO A 409 30.75 -31.38 40.14
C PRO A 409 29.66 -30.67 41.00
N VAL A 410 28.41 -31.08 40.77
CA VAL A 410 27.33 -31.53 41.71
C VAL A 410 27.27 -30.98 43.15
N ARG A 411 26.11 -30.41 43.55
CA ARG A 411 25.31 -30.89 44.71
C ARG A 411 23.87 -30.36 44.73
N ARG A 412 22.97 -31.26 45.18
CA ARG A 412 21.50 -31.21 45.26
C ARG A 412 20.95 -30.49 46.50
N GLY A 413 19.64 -30.21 46.46
CA GLY A 413 18.72 -30.15 47.60
C GLY A 413 18.18 -28.73 47.83
N SER A 414 16.87 -28.47 47.90
CA SER A 414 15.71 -29.34 48.16
C SER A 414 14.45 -28.75 47.51
#